data_AF-A0A8X6UWU6-F1
#
_entry.id   AF-A0A8X6UWU6-F1
#
_cell.length_a   1.000
_cell.length_b   1.000
_cell.length_c   1.000
_cell.angle_alpha   90.00
_cell.angle_beta   90.00
_cell.angle_gamma   90.00
#
_symmetry.space_group_name_H-M   'P 1'
#
loop_
_entity.id
_entity.type
_entity.pdbx_description
1 polymer ?
#
loop_
_entity_poly.entity_id
_entity_poly.type
_entity_poly.pdbx_seq_one_letter_code
_entity_poly.pdbx_strand_id
1 'polypeptide(L)'
;MSVEKIMACATKVLQSKSEVRLDEGFNIEIITIRRPVGSEVEKDADLRSLRKKDCCLLQRRAIALHQKTGVPQGPCGFEKIALFEQYLKIQVIVVSTTALNQVCYKGPVREDRRIYLWHHDNHFDVITSPKGFYGSNFFCEECFKPFDHIENHHCTTICHVCRSPSCQIGESKRCSDCDRNTRSDFCFKAHKENGLRDKLYQCRKCCKVILRKVCSKSQHRCEEKRCPSCKKTVSESHMCYLQKEPAKKCNEKLIFFDFETDQTTGEHVVNFAVAQYLDGTEFVCEGYDAIDTFCKYLFSPQHKGFTAIAHNMKGFDGQFILRWMLEQGQCPRVIPNGSKIMCITLSALSIRIIDSFNFFPMPLSKLPKTFGLEELAKGYFPHLFNCPSNQSYVGSFPDSDLFSPSSMSTVDREKFFLWYNCQKLILLTSKTRC
;
A
#
# COMPACT_ATOMS: atom_id res chain seq x y z
N MET A 1 -14.23 18.84 -2.19
CA MET A 1 -14.26 17.50 -2.83
C MET A 1 -13.30 17.53 -3.99
N SER A 2 -12.16 16.87 -3.83
CA SER A 2 -10.96 17.05 -4.63
C SER A 2 -11.00 16.26 -5.94
N VAL A 3 -10.23 16.74 -6.92
CA VAL A 3 -9.95 16.08 -8.23
C VAL A 3 -9.53 14.61 -8.04
N GLU A 4 -8.95 14.30 -6.87
CA GLU A 4 -8.52 12.97 -6.42
C GLU A 4 -9.62 11.89 -6.41
N LYS A 5 -10.87 12.20 -6.03
CA LYS A 5 -11.95 11.18 -6.03
C LYS A 5 -12.49 10.85 -7.43
N ILE A 6 -12.25 11.75 -8.38
CA ILE A 6 -12.79 11.71 -9.74
C ILE A 6 -11.86 10.91 -10.65
N MET A 7 -10.54 11.09 -10.49
CA MET A 7 -9.54 10.29 -11.19
C MET A 7 -9.55 8.83 -10.74
N ALA A 8 -9.76 8.55 -9.44
CA ALA A 8 -9.90 7.18 -8.94
C ALA A 8 -11.08 6.39 -9.56
N CYS A 9 -12.17 7.08 -9.93
CA CYS A 9 -13.29 6.46 -10.68
C CYS A 9 -13.01 6.34 -12.18
N ALA A 10 -12.08 7.14 -12.73
CA ALA A 10 -11.66 7.03 -14.11
C ALA A 10 -10.76 5.80 -14.32
N THR A 11 -9.77 5.60 -13.44
CA THR A 11 -8.82 4.48 -13.45
C THR A 11 -9.49 3.11 -13.33
N LYS A 12 -10.62 3.00 -12.61
CA LYS A 12 -11.41 1.76 -12.47
C LYS A 12 -11.99 1.19 -13.76
N VAL A 13 -12.11 1.98 -14.83
CA VAL A 13 -12.63 1.51 -16.13
C VAL A 13 -11.51 1.12 -17.09
N LEU A 14 -10.29 1.59 -16.88
CA LEU A 14 -9.13 1.27 -17.72
C LEU A 14 -8.49 -0.09 -17.36
N GLN A 15 -9.02 -0.78 -16.35
CA GLN A 15 -8.54 -2.11 -15.90
C GLN A 15 -9.42 -3.27 -16.40
N SER A 16 -10.40 -3.05 -17.28
CA SER A 16 -11.13 -4.15 -17.93
C SER A 16 -10.26 -4.77 -19.03
N LYS A 17 -9.92 -6.05 -18.88
CA LYS A 17 -9.16 -6.88 -19.83
C LYS A 17 -9.97 -7.19 -21.12
N SER A 18 -10.43 -6.15 -21.81
CA SER A 18 -10.92 -6.27 -23.19
C SER A 18 -9.81 -5.77 -24.09
N GLU A 19 -9.30 -6.63 -24.98
CA GLU A 19 -8.25 -6.29 -25.93
C GLU A 19 -8.59 -5.00 -26.69
N VAL A 20 -7.75 -3.97 -26.52
CA VAL A 20 -7.78 -2.78 -27.38
C VAL A 20 -6.54 -2.87 -28.27
N ARG A 21 -6.77 -2.90 -29.58
CA ARG A 21 -5.70 -2.86 -30.60
C ARG A 21 -4.89 -1.58 -30.46
N LEU A 22 -3.56 -1.74 -30.43
CA LEU A 22 -2.54 -0.73 -30.21
C LEU A 22 -2.20 -0.01 -31.53
N ASP A 23 -3.06 0.90 -31.97
CA ASP A 23 -2.83 1.61 -33.24
C ASP A 23 -2.88 3.14 -33.08
N GLU A 24 -3.36 3.68 -31.95
CA GLU A 24 -3.42 5.12 -31.72
C GLU A 24 -2.94 5.47 -30.30
N GLY A 25 -1.85 6.25 -30.23
CA GLY A 25 -1.18 6.62 -28.98
C GLY A 25 -2.05 7.46 -28.03
N PHE A 26 -1.86 7.27 -26.72
CA PHE A 26 -2.59 8.01 -25.70
C PHE A 26 -1.83 9.29 -25.27
N ASN A 27 -2.52 10.43 -25.32
CA ASN A 27 -2.05 11.75 -24.89
C ASN A 27 -2.41 12.01 -23.40
N ILE A 28 -1.53 12.67 -22.66
CA ILE A 28 -1.74 13.10 -21.26
C ILE A 28 -1.86 14.61 -21.19
N GLU A 29 -2.79 15.09 -20.38
CA GLU A 29 -3.10 16.50 -20.19
C GLU A 29 -2.87 17.02 -18.78
N ILE A 30 -2.16 18.14 -18.68
CA ILE A 30 -1.92 18.90 -17.44
C ILE A 30 -2.70 20.22 -17.51
N ILE A 31 -3.58 20.49 -16.55
CA ILE A 31 -4.15 21.83 -16.32
C ILE A 31 -3.97 22.23 -14.86
N THR A 32 -3.38 23.42 -14.63
CA THR A 32 -3.24 24.06 -13.31
C THR A 32 -4.20 25.24 -13.15
N ILE A 33 -5.00 25.28 -12.07
CA ILE A 33 -5.95 26.37 -11.75
C ILE A 33 -5.30 27.40 -10.79
N ARG A 34 -5.61 28.71 -10.94
CA ARG A 34 -5.23 29.81 -10.01
C ARG A 34 -6.22 29.96 -8.86
N ARG A 35 -5.72 30.26 -7.65
CA ARG A 35 -6.50 30.80 -6.52
C ARG A 35 -5.65 31.75 -5.68
N PRO A 36 -6.07 33.01 -5.48
CA PRO A 36 -5.67 33.79 -4.31
C PRO A 36 -6.38 33.27 -3.06
N VAL A 37 -5.70 33.28 -1.92
CA VAL A 37 -6.27 32.87 -0.63
C VAL A 37 -7.36 33.85 -0.22
N GLY A 38 -8.61 33.38 -0.08
CA GLY A 38 -9.71 34.14 0.52
C GLY A 38 -10.79 34.70 -0.42
N SER A 39 -10.82 34.38 -1.72
CA SER A 39 -11.93 34.79 -2.60
C SER A 39 -13.12 33.83 -2.51
N GLU A 40 -14.33 34.41 -2.45
CA GLU A 40 -15.60 33.69 -2.41
C GLU A 40 -15.77 32.73 -3.60
N VAL A 41 -16.52 31.65 -3.38
CA VAL A 41 -16.76 30.60 -4.36
C VAL A 41 -17.72 31.11 -5.45
N GLU A 42 -17.20 31.81 -6.45
CA GLU A 42 -17.91 31.92 -7.72
C GLU A 42 -17.94 30.54 -8.38
N LYS A 43 -19.15 30.04 -8.55
CA LYS A 43 -19.45 28.73 -9.13
C LYS A 43 -19.25 28.78 -10.65
N ASP A 44 -18.00 28.79 -11.09
CA ASP A 44 -17.66 28.70 -12.51
C ASP A 44 -18.09 27.32 -13.07
N ALA A 45 -18.99 27.34 -14.05
CA ALA A 45 -19.61 26.16 -14.63
C ALA A 45 -18.59 25.28 -15.38
N ASP A 46 -17.53 25.90 -15.94
CA ASP A 46 -16.53 25.23 -16.76
C ASP A 46 -15.60 24.29 -15.97
N LEU A 47 -15.40 24.56 -14.67
CA LEU A 47 -14.57 23.74 -13.79
C LEU A 47 -15.22 22.41 -13.41
N ARG A 48 -16.56 22.30 -13.48
CA ARG A 48 -17.27 21.04 -13.24
C ARG A 48 -17.27 20.14 -14.45
N SER A 49 -17.24 20.72 -15.65
CA SER A 49 -17.22 20.00 -16.93
C SER A 49 -15.92 19.22 -17.11
N LEU A 50 -14.78 19.80 -16.69
CA LEU A 50 -13.45 19.16 -16.70
C LEU A 50 -13.34 17.90 -15.82
N ARG A 51 -14.39 17.56 -15.05
CA ARG A 51 -14.48 16.38 -14.19
C ARG A 51 -15.21 15.20 -14.83
N LYS A 52 -15.83 15.40 -15.99
CA LYS A 52 -16.57 14.35 -16.69
C LYS A 52 -15.60 13.49 -17.49
N LYS A 53 -15.82 12.18 -17.49
CA LYS A 53 -14.93 11.17 -18.08
C LYS A 53 -14.78 11.32 -19.60
N ASP A 54 -15.80 11.85 -20.27
CA ASP A 54 -15.84 12.07 -21.72
C ASP A 54 -15.58 13.54 -22.11
N CYS A 55 -14.79 14.25 -21.30
CA CYS A 55 -14.62 15.68 -21.48
C CYS A 55 -13.56 16.00 -22.54
N CYS A 56 -14.01 16.08 -23.79
CA CYS A 56 -13.25 16.64 -24.91
C CYS A 56 -12.74 18.07 -24.69
N LEU A 57 -13.13 18.77 -23.62
CA LEU A 57 -12.59 20.09 -23.26
C LEU A 57 -11.18 20.00 -22.71
N LEU A 58 -10.86 18.93 -21.97
CA LEU A 58 -9.49 18.65 -21.58
C LEU A 58 -8.71 18.52 -22.88
N GLN A 59 -9.00 17.52 -23.72
CA GLN A 59 -8.24 17.20 -24.95
C GLN A 59 -8.01 18.41 -25.85
N ARG A 60 -9.04 19.27 -25.98
CA ARG A 60 -8.96 20.52 -26.76
C ARG A 60 -7.95 21.51 -26.18
N ARG A 61 -7.77 21.55 -24.86
CA ARG A 61 -6.83 22.45 -24.17
C ARG A 61 -5.37 22.00 -24.30
N ALA A 62 -5.01 20.71 -24.28
CA ALA A 62 -3.62 20.36 -24.64
C ALA A 62 -3.39 20.48 -26.13
N ILE A 63 -4.34 20.14 -27.01
CA ILE A 63 -4.16 20.40 -28.44
C ILE A 63 -3.87 21.90 -28.66
N ALA A 64 -4.63 22.78 -28.00
CA ALA A 64 -4.37 24.22 -28.03
C ALA A 64 -3.01 24.59 -27.41
N LEU A 65 -2.58 23.91 -26.34
CA LEU A 65 -1.26 24.13 -25.74
C LEU A 65 -0.14 23.76 -26.72
N HIS A 66 -0.21 22.56 -27.33
CA HIS A 66 0.70 22.09 -28.38
C HIS A 66 0.79 23.07 -29.55
N GLN A 67 -0.36 23.56 -30.04
CA GLN A 67 -0.42 24.57 -31.09
C GLN A 67 0.25 25.88 -30.68
N LYS A 68 -0.02 26.39 -29.47
CA LYS A 68 0.53 27.66 -28.98
C LYS A 68 2.02 27.60 -28.66
N THR A 69 2.55 26.44 -28.29
CA THR A 69 3.98 26.24 -28.03
C THR A 69 4.75 25.74 -29.24
N GLY A 70 4.07 25.40 -30.34
CA GLY A 70 4.69 24.80 -31.52
C GLY A 70 5.22 23.38 -31.30
N VAL A 71 4.83 22.71 -30.21
CA VAL A 71 5.26 21.34 -29.90
C VAL A 71 4.35 20.35 -30.64
N PRO A 72 4.88 19.48 -31.52
CA PRO A 72 4.08 18.45 -32.17
C PRO A 72 3.38 17.53 -31.16
N GLN A 73 2.14 17.13 -31.47
CA GLN A 73 1.42 16.14 -30.67
C GLN A 73 2.15 14.79 -30.72
N GLY A 74 2.15 14.05 -29.61
CA GLY A 74 2.86 12.80 -29.45
C GLY A 74 3.80 12.78 -28.23
N PRO A 75 4.69 11.78 -28.13
CA PRO A 75 5.56 11.61 -26.96
C PRO A 75 6.40 12.85 -26.66
N CYS A 76 6.37 13.28 -25.40
CA CYS A 76 7.05 14.48 -24.93
C CYS A 76 8.21 14.13 -24.00
N GLY A 77 9.45 14.36 -24.45
CA GLY A 77 10.64 14.31 -23.60
C GLY A 77 10.90 15.63 -22.86
N PHE A 78 12.00 15.70 -22.11
CA PHE A 78 12.34 16.86 -21.26
C PHE A 78 12.52 18.18 -22.03
N GLU A 79 13.03 18.14 -23.26
CA GLU A 79 13.18 19.34 -24.12
C GLU A 79 11.84 20.00 -24.43
N LYS A 80 10.83 19.18 -24.72
CA LYS A 80 9.46 19.66 -25.00
C LYS A 80 8.79 20.18 -23.73
N ILE A 81 9.07 19.58 -22.56
CA ILE A 81 8.62 20.08 -21.26
C ILE A 81 9.10 21.52 -21.03
N ALA A 82 10.35 21.83 -21.36
CA ALA A 82 10.89 23.18 -21.20
C ALA A 82 10.11 24.26 -21.99
N LEU A 83 9.61 23.90 -23.18
CA LEU A 83 8.77 24.80 -24.00
C LEU A 83 7.42 25.07 -23.34
N PHE A 84 6.79 24.03 -22.77
CA PHE A 84 5.56 24.18 -22.00
C PHE A 84 5.77 25.01 -20.73
N GLU A 85 6.87 24.79 -20.00
CA GLU A 85 7.24 25.58 -18.83
C GLU A 85 7.37 27.07 -19.15
N GLN A 86 8.03 27.39 -20.28
CA GLN A 86 8.21 28.76 -20.75
C GLN A 86 6.88 29.44 -21.01
N TYR A 87 6.00 28.76 -21.73
CA TYR A 87 4.69 29.28 -22.09
C TYR A 87 3.77 29.45 -20.87
N LEU A 88 3.68 28.43 -20.02
CA LEU A 88 2.80 28.40 -18.85
C LEU A 88 3.34 29.21 -17.66
N LYS A 89 4.61 29.61 -17.73
CA LYS A 89 5.34 30.30 -16.68
C LYS A 89 5.36 29.52 -15.35
N ILE A 90 5.69 28.25 -15.43
CA ILE A 90 5.80 27.33 -14.29
C ILE A 90 7.20 26.71 -14.21
N GLN A 91 7.55 26.15 -13.05
CA GLN A 91 8.68 25.23 -12.89
C GLN A 91 8.16 23.80 -12.83
N VAL A 92 8.66 22.91 -13.67
CA VAL A 92 8.40 21.47 -13.64
C VAL A 92 9.62 20.75 -13.05
N ILE A 93 9.35 19.81 -12.16
CA ILE A 93 10.32 18.90 -11.58
C ILE A 93 9.89 17.49 -11.98
N VAL A 94 10.75 16.73 -12.65
CA VAL A 94 10.45 15.35 -13.02
C VAL A 94 11.25 14.40 -12.15
N VAL A 95 10.56 13.40 -11.61
CA VAL A 95 11.11 12.24 -10.92
C VAL A 95 10.94 11.02 -11.82
N SER A 96 11.96 10.17 -11.99
CA SER A 96 11.86 9.01 -12.91
C SER A 96 12.13 7.68 -12.22
N THR A 97 11.36 6.64 -12.58
CA THR A 97 11.63 5.25 -12.15
C THR A 97 12.99 4.75 -12.63
N THR A 98 13.37 5.12 -13.86
CA THR A 98 14.70 4.79 -14.44
C THR A 98 15.85 5.43 -13.68
N ALA A 99 15.58 6.50 -12.92
CA ALA A 99 16.54 7.20 -12.06
C ALA A 99 16.33 6.84 -10.58
N LEU A 100 15.79 5.66 -10.25
CA LEU A 100 15.52 5.22 -8.89
C LEU A 100 14.63 6.21 -8.11
N ASN A 101 13.63 6.79 -8.78
CA ASN A 101 12.75 7.84 -8.26
C ASN A 101 13.51 9.08 -7.74
N GLN A 102 14.66 9.39 -8.33
CA GLN A 102 15.35 10.67 -8.14
C GLN A 102 14.87 11.71 -9.15
N VAL A 103 15.09 12.98 -8.82
CA VAL A 103 14.81 14.10 -9.73
C VAL A 103 15.77 14.00 -10.92
N CYS A 104 15.22 13.79 -12.11
CA CYS A 104 15.96 13.68 -13.37
C CYS A 104 15.85 14.94 -14.25
N TYR A 105 14.89 15.82 -13.96
CA TYR A 105 14.75 17.11 -14.63
C TYR A 105 14.29 18.18 -13.64
N LYS A 106 14.90 19.36 -13.75
CA LYS A 106 14.58 20.54 -12.95
C LYS A 106 14.52 21.75 -13.88
N GLY A 107 13.31 22.28 -14.09
CA GLY A 107 13.11 23.52 -14.80
C GLY A 107 13.68 24.75 -14.08
N PRO A 108 13.78 25.90 -14.77
CA PRO A 108 14.26 27.15 -14.18
C PRO A 108 13.39 27.55 -12.99
N VAL A 109 14.02 28.13 -11.96
CA VAL A 109 13.32 28.59 -10.75
C VAL A 109 12.33 29.68 -11.15
N ARG A 110 11.06 29.48 -10.81
CA ARG A 110 10.00 30.49 -10.95
C ARG A 110 9.28 30.62 -9.62
N GLU A 111 9.02 31.85 -9.21
CA GLU A 111 8.51 32.15 -7.86
C GLU A 111 7.03 31.77 -7.67
N ASP A 112 6.26 31.68 -8.74
CA ASP A 112 4.80 31.55 -8.64
C ASP A 112 4.27 30.10 -8.55
N ARG A 113 4.88 29.14 -9.26
CA ARG A 113 4.25 27.81 -9.50
C ARG A 113 5.24 26.70 -9.79
N ARG A 114 5.17 25.63 -8.99
CA ARG A 114 5.94 24.39 -9.17
C ARG A 114 5.03 23.18 -9.37
N ILE A 115 5.34 22.33 -10.34
CA ILE A 115 4.65 21.07 -10.63
C ILE A 115 5.65 19.92 -10.51
N TYR A 116 5.23 18.81 -9.91
CA TYR A 116 6.01 17.58 -9.84
C TYR A 116 5.37 16.54 -10.76
N LEU A 117 6.18 15.93 -11.62
CA LEU A 117 5.78 14.84 -12.51
C LEU A 117 6.56 13.57 -12.18
N TRP A 118 5.91 12.43 -12.29
CA TRP A 118 6.50 11.10 -12.17
C TRP A 118 6.55 10.45 -13.54
N HIS A 119 7.75 10.20 -14.04
CA HIS A 119 7.99 9.53 -15.30
C HIS A 119 8.20 8.03 -15.08
N HIS A 120 7.36 7.21 -15.70
CA HIS A 120 7.42 5.74 -15.69
C HIS A 120 6.77 5.20 -16.96
N ASP A 121 7.27 4.09 -17.50
CA ASP A 121 6.69 3.41 -18.69
C ASP A 121 6.37 4.34 -19.88
N ASN A 122 7.26 5.31 -20.14
CA ASN A 122 7.08 6.37 -21.16
C ASN A 122 5.82 7.25 -20.97
N HIS A 123 5.34 7.33 -19.73
CA HIS A 123 4.17 8.09 -19.28
C HIS A 123 4.58 9.09 -18.18
N PHE A 124 3.76 10.14 -17.99
CA PHE A 124 3.95 11.12 -16.91
C PHE A 124 2.69 11.23 -16.05
N ASP A 125 2.83 10.93 -14.76
CA ASP A 125 1.79 11.18 -13.76
C ASP A 125 2.08 12.43 -12.94
N VAL A 126 1.04 13.10 -12.43
CA VAL A 126 1.22 14.25 -11.55
C VAL A 126 1.45 13.79 -10.11
N ILE A 127 2.55 14.23 -9.51
CA ILE A 127 2.79 14.09 -8.08
C ILE A 127 2.14 15.27 -7.36
N THR A 128 1.01 15.03 -6.71
CA THR A 128 0.27 16.06 -5.95
C THR A 128 0.88 16.34 -4.58
N SER A 129 1.62 15.37 -4.02
CA SER A 129 2.24 15.46 -2.71
C SER A 129 3.60 14.75 -2.75
N PRO A 130 4.72 15.48 -2.91
CA PRO A 130 6.05 14.88 -2.92
C PRO A 130 6.34 14.03 -1.67
N LYS A 131 5.96 14.52 -0.48
CA LYS A 131 6.10 13.74 0.77
C LYS A 131 5.26 12.45 0.76
N GLY A 132 4.08 12.48 0.12
CA GLY A 132 3.21 11.30 -0.02
C GLY A 132 3.79 10.29 -0.99
N PHE A 133 4.33 10.77 -2.12
CA PHE A 133 5.02 9.95 -3.11
C PHE A 133 6.22 9.20 -2.51
N TYR A 134 7.03 9.89 -1.69
CA TYR A 134 8.19 9.27 -1.02
C TYR A 134 7.85 8.56 0.30
N GLY A 135 6.60 8.58 0.77
CA GLY A 135 6.22 7.97 2.04
C GLY A 135 6.89 8.58 3.28
N SER A 136 7.31 9.85 3.21
CA SER A 136 8.05 10.54 4.27
C SER A 136 7.20 11.58 5.00
N ASN A 137 7.61 11.97 6.21
CA ASN A 137 6.89 13.04 6.94
C ASN A 137 7.06 14.41 6.27
N PHE A 138 8.22 14.66 5.66
CA PHE A 138 8.57 15.91 5.02
C PHE A 138 9.34 15.68 3.71
N PHE A 139 9.33 16.71 2.87
CA PHE A 139 10.09 16.76 1.63
C PHE A 139 10.77 18.14 1.54
N CYS A 140 12.05 18.17 1.22
CA CYS A 140 12.77 19.43 1.07
C CYS A 140 12.67 19.90 -0.37
N GLU A 141 12.05 21.05 -0.55
CA GLU A 141 11.81 21.66 -1.85
C GLU A 141 13.08 22.24 -2.52
N GLU A 142 14.19 22.33 -1.78
CA GLU A 142 15.43 22.93 -2.26
C GLU A 142 16.50 21.90 -2.60
N CYS A 143 16.60 20.78 -1.86
CA CYS A 143 17.47 19.66 -2.21
C CYS A 143 16.74 18.46 -2.80
N PHE A 144 15.41 18.51 -2.90
CA PHE A 144 14.55 17.47 -3.45
C PHE A 144 14.70 16.10 -2.76
N LYS A 145 14.98 16.11 -1.45
CA LYS A 145 15.13 14.89 -0.65
C LYS A 145 14.00 14.74 0.37
N PRO A 146 13.41 13.54 0.50
CA PRO A 146 12.51 13.23 1.61
C PRO A 146 13.28 13.15 2.93
N PHE A 147 12.60 13.46 4.04
CA PHE A 147 13.14 13.31 5.40
C PHE A 147 12.03 13.17 6.44
N ASP A 148 12.34 12.55 7.57
CA ASP A 148 11.34 12.26 8.61
C ASP A 148 11.37 13.19 9.82
N HIS A 149 12.55 13.73 10.11
CA HIS A 149 12.82 14.53 11.31
C HIS A 149 13.33 15.91 10.92
N ILE A 150 12.60 16.94 11.35
CA ILE A 150 12.84 18.32 10.95
C ILE A 150 14.12 18.90 11.58
N GLU A 151 14.47 18.38 12.75
CA GLU A 151 15.67 18.66 13.53
C GLU A 151 16.95 18.09 12.90
N ASN A 152 16.82 17.01 12.11
CA ASN A 152 17.94 16.27 11.53
C ASN A 152 18.12 16.55 10.03
N HIS A 153 17.27 17.41 9.45
CA HIS A 153 17.37 17.72 8.03
C HIS A 153 18.58 18.62 7.76
N HIS A 154 19.61 18.04 7.16
CA HIS A 154 20.77 18.76 6.66
C HIS A 154 20.65 18.97 5.15
N CYS A 155 20.46 20.22 4.77
CA CYS A 155 20.40 20.64 3.38
C CYS A 155 21.67 21.39 3.01
N THR A 156 22.19 21.14 1.81
CA THR A 156 23.33 21.90 1.26
C THR A 156 22.90 23.27 0.72
N THR A 157 21.64 23.43 0.34
CA THR A 157 21.12 24.64 -0.32
C THR A 157 20.42 25.61 0.63
N ILE A 158 19.85 25.13 1.75
CA ILE A 158 19.23 26.00 2.78
C ILE A 158 19.92 25.89 4.13
N CYS A 159 19.96 27.01 4.85
CA CYS A 159 20.49 27.01 6.21
C CYS A 159 19.58 26.23 7.16
N HIS A 160 20.14 25.26 7.89
CA HIS A 160 19.40 24.49 8.89
C HIS A 160 18.82 25.34 10.04
N VAL A 161 19.31 26.57 10.26
CA VAL A 161 18.85 27.49 11.31
C VAL A 161 17.74 28.42 10.83
N CYS A 162 18.03 29.23 9.82
CA CYS A 162 17.07 30.23 9.32
C CYS A 162 16.21 29.75 8.14
N ARG A 163 16.55 28.61 7.51
CA ARG A 163 15.95 28.07 6.26
C ARG A 163 16.03 28.95 5.03
N SER A 164 16.78 30.04 5.08
CA SER A 164 17.06 30.84 3.91
C SER A 164 18.10 30.15 3.02
N PRO A 165 17.92 30.13 1.69
CA PRO A 165 18.95 29.74 0.73
C PRO A 165 20.08 30.78 0.65
N SER A 166 19.78 32.05 0.93
CA SER A 166 20.74 33.17 0.88
C SER A 166 21.40 33.46 2.23
N CYS A 167 21.52 32.45 3.10
CA CYS A 167 22.09 32.63 4.43
C CYS A 167 23.59 32.92 4.36
N GLN A 168 23.99 34.11 4.81
CA GLN A 168 25.39 34.51 4.89
C GLN A 168 26.05 34.05 6.21
N ILE A 169 27.35 33.76 6.14
CA ILE A 169 28.20 33.47 7.30
C ILE A 169 28.83 34.79 7.76
N GLY A 170 28.76 35.07 9.05
CA GLY A 170 29.34 36.24 9.68
C GLY A 170 29.45 36.02 11.18
N GLU A 171 29.26 37.08 11.98
CA GLU A 171 29.29 36.96 13.43
C GLU A 171 28.12 36.14 13.96
N SER A 172 28.44 35.09 14.73
CA SER A 172 27.45 34.16 15.27
C SER A 172 26.67 34.78 16.43
N LYS A 173 25.34 34.70 16.37
CA LYS A 173 24.45 35.25 17.40
C LYS A 173 23.53 34.19 17.97
N ARG A 174 23.46 34.09 19.30
CA ARG A 174 22.60 33.15 20.03
C ARG A 174 21.17 33.70 20.09
N CYS A 175 20.17 32.91 19.72
CA CYS A 175 18.77 33.25 19.97
C CYS A 175 18.42 33.05 21.45
N SER A 176 17.87 34.06 22.13
CA SER A 176 17.43 33.95 23.53
C SER A 176 16.29 32.94 23.74
N ASP A 177 15.42 32.79 22.74
CA ASP A 177 14.16 32.05 22.89
C ASP A 177 14.33 30.55 22.68
N CYS A 178 15.10 30.18 21.65
CA CYS A 178 15.35 28.81 21.28
C CYS A 178 16.80 28.35 21.54
N ASP A 179 17.69 29.22 22.01
CA ASP A 179 19.12 28.93 22.28
C ASP A 179 19.95 28.44 21.10
N ARG A 180 19.39 28.46 19.88
CA ARG A 180 20.11 28.08 18.66
C ARG A 180 21.10 29.17 18.25
N ASN A 181 22.27 28.76 17.78
CA ASN A 181 23.26 29.65 17.18
C ASN A 181 22.88 29.99 15.74
N THR A 182 22.69 31.28 15.46
CA THR A 182 22.48 31.82 14.11
C THR A 182 23.84 32.20 13.51
N ARG A 183 23.96 32.13 12.19
CA ARG A 183 25.24 32.24 11.49
C ARG A 183 25.70 33.68 11.19
N SER A 184 24.83 34.66 11.40
CA SER A 184 25.02 36.08 11.09
C SER A 184 23.81 36.88 11.59
N ASP A 185 23.90 38.21 11.62
CA ASP A 185 22.73 39.07 11.89
C ASP A 185 21.61 38.89 10.85
N PHE A 186 21.96 38.64 9.58
CA PHE A 186 20.98 38.28 8.56
C PHE A 186 20.27 36.97 8.89
N CYS A 187 21.04 35.94 9.28
CA CYS A 187 20.49 34.67 9.72
C CYS A 187 19.59 34.84 10.96
N PHE A 188 19.93 35.76 11.87
CA PHE A 188 19.15 36.04 13.08
C PHE A 188 17.80 36.68 12.77
N LYS A 189 17.75 37.65 11.87
CA LYS A 189 16.49 38.28 11.42
C LYS A 189 15.57 37.26 10.73
N ALA A 190 16.09 36.55 9.73
CA ALA A 190 15.34 35.49 9.04
C ALA A 190 14.91 34.35 9.99
N HIS A 191 15.74 34.04 11.00
CA HIS A 191 15.39 33.06 12.04
C HIS A 191 14.23 33.53 12.92
N LYS A 192 14.12 34.84 13.22
CA LYS A 192 13.01 35.38 14.03
C LYS A 192 11.68 35.36 13.29
N GLU A 193 11.72 35.56 11.98
CA GLU A 193 10.55 35.53 11.10
C GLU A 193 10.11 34.10 10.78
N ASN A 194 11.01 33.12 10.86
CA ASN A 194 10.64 31.73 10.65
C ASN A 194 9.96 31.12 11.88
N GLY A 195 8.85 30.40 11.67
CA GLY A 195 8.10 29.74 12.75
C GLY A 195 8.80 28.51 13.36
N LEU A 196 10.12 28.36 13.23
CA LEU A 196 10.87 27.19 13.77
C LEU A 196 11.34 27.42 15.19
N ARG A 197 11.60 28.66 15.60
CA ARG A 197 11.93 29.01 16.99
C ARG A 197 10.88 28.55 17.99
N ASP A 198 9.62 28.46 17.55
CA ASP A 198 8.47 28.01 18.33
C ASP A 198 8.31 26.48 18.33
N LYS A 199 9.05 25.78 17.46
CA LYS A 199 8.99 24.31 17.32
C LYS A 199 10.21 23.62 17.89
N LEU A 200 11.38 24.26 17.79
CA LEU A 200 12.68 23.69 18.12
C LEU A 200 13.41 24.57 19.14
N TYR A 201 14.23 23.96 19.99
CA TYR A 201 15.22 24.64 20.82
C TYR A 201 16.52 23.82 20.87
N GLN A 202 17.62 24.45 21.26
CA GLN A 202 18.90 23.80 21.49
C GLN A 202 19.21 23.77 22.98
N CYS A 203 19.59 22.62 23.52
CA CYS A 203 20.03 22.53 24.91
C CYS A 203 21.43 23.15 25.06
N ARG A 204 21.62 24.03 26.05
CA ARG A 204 22.93 24.67 26.33
C ARG A 204 23.99 23.70 26.86
N LYS A 205 23.59 22.59 27.49
CA LYS A 205 24.50 21.62 28.10
C LYS A 205 24.93 20.53 27.12
N CYS A 206 23.97 19.86 26.46
CA CYS A 206 24.26 18.75 25.55
C CYS A 206 24.26 19.13 24.06
N CYS A 207 24.02 20.41 23.72
CA CYS A 207 23.99 20.94 22.35
C CYS A 207 22.95 20.30 21.40
N LYS A 208 22.11 19.36 21.86
CA LYS A 208 21.07 18.71 21.07
C LYS A 208 19.97 19.68 20.67
N VAL A 209 19.54 19.60 19.41
CA VAL A 209 18.34 20.30 18.89
C VAL A 209 17.12 19.42 19.12
N ILE A 210 16.13 19.94 19.84
CA ILE A 210 15.00 19.17 20.35
C ILE A 210 13.69 19.84 19.94
N LEU A 211 12.73 19.02 19.52
CA LEU A 211 11.35 19.43 19.29
C LEU A 211 10.63 19.72 20.61
N ARG A 212 10.08 20.93 20.75
CA ARG A 212 9.30 21.34 21.93
C ARG A 212 8.10 20.43 22.20
N LYS A 213 7.50 19.86 21.14
CA LYS A 213 6.41 18.87 21.24
C LYS A 213 6.85 17.52 21.82
N VAL A 214 8.14 17.18 21.73
CA VAL A 214 8.70 15.91 22.24
C VAL A 214 9.16 16.09 23.68
N CYS A 215 9.83 17.20 23.97
CA CYS A 215 10.30 17.56 25.30
C CYS A 215 10.30 19.09 25.41
N SER A 216 9.66 19.63 26.44
CA SER A 216 9.71 21.07 26.69
C SER A 216 11.07 21.47 27.24
N LYS A 217 11.47 22.72 27.03
CA LYS A 217 12.78 23.24 27.46
C LYS A 217 13.00 23.10 28.97
N SER A 218 11.95 23.24 29.78
CA SER A 218 12.01 23.10 31.25
C SER A 218 12.08 21.65 31.73
N GLN A 219 11.54 20.70 30.96
CA GLN A 219 11.54 19.27 31.31
C GLN A 219 12.79 18.54 30.81
N HIS A 220 13.60 19.18 29.98
CA HIS A 220 14.78 18.55 29.42
C HIS A 220 15.87 18.34 30.48
N ARG A 221 16.22 17.08 30.69
CA ARG A 221 17.41 16.68 31.44
C ARG A 221 18.40 16.06 30.47
N CYS A 222 19.65 16.50 30.53
CA CYS A 222 20.73 15.89 29.75
C CYS A 222 20.95 14.45 30.22
N GLU A 223 21.49 13.60 29.34
CA GLU A 223 21.74 12.16 29.60
C GLU A 223 20.48 11.29 29.76
N GLU A 224 19.30 11.89 29.76
CA GLU A 224 18.05 11.16 29.64
C GLU A 224 17.68 10.96 28.17
N LYS A 225 17.34 9.72 27.81
CA LYS A 225 16.81 9.32 26.51
C LYS A 225 15.40 8.78 26.66
N ARG A 226 14.58 8.91 25.62
CA ARG A 226 13.28 8.23 25.58
C ARG A 226 13.51 6.78 25.18
N CYS A 227 13.18 5.83 26.05
CA CYS A 227 13.28 4.42 25.72
C CYS A 227 12.27 4.08 24.60
N PRO A 228 12.69 3.49 23.47
CA PRO A 228 11.76 3.13 22.39
C PRO A 228 10.76 2.04 22.82
N SER A 229 11.15 1.16 23.75
CA SER A 229 10.33 0.06 24.22
C SER A 229 9.28 0.52 25.25
N CYS A 230 9.68 1.10 26.38
CA CYS A 230 8.73 1.52 27.42
C CYS A 230 8.17 2.95 27.23
N LYS A 231 8.68 3.71 26.25
CA LYS A 231 8.28 5.09 25.92
C LYS A 231 8.48 6.14 27.03
N LYS A 232 9.11 5.77 28.15
CA LYS A 232 9.47 6.67 29.27
C LYS A 232 10.82 7.33 29.01
N THR A 233 11.01 8.50 29.61
CA THR A 233 12.32 9.18 29.69
C THR A 233 13.14 8.52 30.78
N VAL A 234 14.35 8.06 30.44
CA VAL A 234 15.18 7.20 31.27
C VAL A 234 16.66 7.57 31.11
N SER A 235 17.51 7.20 32.06
CA SER A 235 18.96 7.40 31.97
C SER A 235 19.62 6.55 30.88
N GLU A 236 20.88 6.83 30.56
CA GLU A 236 21.65 6.02 29.61
C GLU A 236 21.80 4.55 30.04
N SER A 237 21.88 4.30 31.36
CA SER A 237 21.99 2.99 32.01
C SER A 237 20.68 2.19 32.08
N HIS A 238 19.60 2.67 31.46
CA HIS A 238 18.30 2.02 31.55
C HIS A 238 18.27 0.63 30.91
N MET A 239 18.02 -0.38 31.75
CA MET A 239 17.68 -1.74 31.36
C MET A 239 16.15 -1.85 31.19
N CYS A 240 15.67 -1.81 29.94
CA CYS A 240 14.24 -1.95 29.66
C CYS A 240 13.84 -3.42 29.61
N TYR A 241 13.21 -3.92 30.67
CA TYR A 241 12.62 -5.25 30.67
C TYR A 241 11.37 -5.30 29.78
N LEU A 242 11.12 -6.46 29.14
CA LEU A 242 9.90 -6.70 28.37
C LEU A 242 8.68 -6.40 29.25
N GLN A 243 7.87 -5.43 28.82
CA GLN A 243 6.65 -5.12 29.55
C GLN A 243 5.62 -6.22 29.26
N LYS A 244 4.84 -6.60 30.27
CA LYS A 244 3.69 -7.48 30.08
C LYS A 244 2.65 -6.72 29.27
N GLU A 245 2.50 -7.06 28.00
CA GLU A 245 1.41 -6.53 27.18
C GLU A 245 0.08 -7.01 27.78
N PRO A 246 -0.89 -6.12 28.01
CA PRO A 246 -2.21 -6.55 28.44
C PRO A 246 -2.81 -7.48 27.38
N ALA A 247 -3.46 -8.55 27.81
CA ALA A 247 -4.15 -9.44 26.89
C ALA A 247 -5.14 -8.63 26.05
N LYS A 248 -5.05 -8.77 24.72
CA LYS A 248 -6.03 -8.14 23.83
C LYS A 248 -7.41 -8.72 24.14
N LYS A 249 -8.44 -7.86 24.20
CA LYS A 249 -9.83 -8.32 24.30
C LYS A 249 -10.13 -9.26 23.13
N CYS A 250 -10.90 -10.31 23.39
CA CYS A 250 -11.39 -11.22 22.37
C CYS A 250 -12.13 -10.42 21.28
N ASN A 251 -11.89 -10.77 20.02
CA ASN A 251 -12.54 -10.15 18.88
C ASN A 251 -13.24 -11.24 18.08
N GLU A 252 -14.57 -11.15 17.99
CA GLU A 252 -15.42 -12.09 17.27
C GLU A 252 -15.44 -11.82 15.76
N LYS A 253 -14.80 -10.75 15.29
CA LYS A 253 -14.66 -10.41 13.87
C LYS A 253 -13.63 -11.28 13.17
N LEU A 254 -13.92 -12.57 13.09
CA LEU A 254 -13.10 -13.59 12.46
C LEU A 254 -13.82 -14.16 11.24
N ILE A 255 -13.06 -14.36 10.17
CA ILE A 255 -13.49 -15.11 8.99
C ILE A 255 -12.45 -16.21 8.78
N PHE A 256 -12.88 -17.44 8.67
CA PHE A 256 -12.06 -18.58 8.28
C PHE A 256 -12.28 -18.83 6.80
N PHE A 257 -11.25 -19.11 6.03
CA PHE A 257 -11.42 -19.39 4.61
C PHE A 257 -10.47 -20.47 4.11
N ASP A 258 -10.86 -21.09 3.00
CA ASP A 258 -10.09 -22.11 2.28
C ASP A 258 -10.38 -21.99 0.79
N PHE A 259 -9.40 -22.35 -0.05
CA PHE A 259 -9.54 -22.36 -1.50
C PHE A 259 -9.30 -23.76 -2.05
N GLU A 260 -10.06 -24.12 -3.09
CA GLU A 260 -9.68 -25.21 -3.99
C GLU A 260 -9.22 -24.63 -5.32
N THR A 261 -8.28 -25.34 -5.95
CA THR A 261 -7.65 -24.89 -7.18
C THR A 261 -7.63 -25.98 -8.23
N ASP A 262 -7.84 -25.58 -9.47
CA ASP A 262 -7.51 -26.34 -10.67
C ASP A 262 -6.01 -26.16 -10.96
N GLN A 263 -5.34 -27.23 -11.37
CA GLN A 263 -3.91 -27.27 -11.70
C GLN A 263 -3.61 -27.89 -13.07
N THR A 264 -4.63 -28.07 -13.92
CA THR A 264 -4.51 -28.76 -15.22
C THR A 264 -3.51 -28.12 -16.19
N THR A 265 -3.32 -26.81 -16.12
CA THR A 265 -2.39 -26.06 -16.99
C THR A 265 -0.96 -26.00 -16.44
N GLY A 266 -0.72 -26.56 -15.25
CA GLY A 266 0.52 -26.39 -14.49
C GLY A 266 0.56 -25.11 -13.65
N GLU A 267 -0.44 -24.23 -13.77
CA GLU A 267 -0.67 -23.10 -12.87
C GLU A 267 -1.91 -23.36 -12.01
N HIS A 268 -1.85 -22.98 -10.73
CA HIS A 268 -3.02 -23.05 -9.87
C HIS A 268 -3.98 -21.91 -10.16
N VAL A 269 -5.25 -22.23 -10.37
CA VAL A 269 -6.35 -21.28 -10.55
C VAL A 269 -7.44 -21.60 -9.54
N VAL A 270 -7.80 -20.62 -8.70
CA VAL A 270 -8.88 -20.78 -7.72
C VAL A 270 -10.21 -20.87 -8.45
N ASN A 271 -10.88 -22.00 -8.29
CA ASN A 271 -12.20 -22.25 -8.87
C ASN A 271 -13.28 -22.52 -7.81
N PHE A 272 -12.89 -22.58 -6.54
CA PHE A 272 -13.81 -22.64 -5.41
C PHE A 272 -13.18 -21.92 -4.20
N ALA A 273 -13.97 -21.12 -3.51
CA ALA A 273 -13.56 -20.43 -2.29
C ALA A 273 -14.70 -20.43 -1.28
N VAL A 274 -14.39 -20.76 -0.03
CA VAL A 274 -15.35 -20.70 1.08
C VAL A 274 -14.83 -19.76 2.16
N ALA A 275 -15.71 -18.93 2.70
CA ALA A 275 -15.49 -18.16 3.92
C ALA A 275 -16.57 -18.52 4.95
N GLN A 276 -16.15 -18.81 6.18
CA GLN A 276 -17.02 -19.09 7.31
C GLN A 276 -16.77 -18.05 8.42
N TYR A 277 -17.84 -17.47 8.97
CA TYR A 277 -17.77 -16.59 10.13
C TYR A 277 -17.75 -17.39 11.44
N LEU A 278 -17.42 -16.72 12.54
CA LEU A 278 -17.41 -17.36 13.87
C LEU A 278 -18.79 -17.92 14.27
N ASP A 279 -19.88 -17.33 13.79
CA ASP A 279 -21.25 -17.79 14.04
C ASP A 279 -21.69 -18.99 13.17
N GLY A 280 -20.79 -19.48 12.31
CA GLY A 280 -21.05 -20.59 11.39
C GLY A 280 -21.67 -20.18 10.06
N THR A 281 -21.97 -18.89 9.84
CA THR A 281 -22.46 -18.42 8.54
C THR A 281 -21.40 -18.63 7.47
N GLU A 282 -21.80 -19.15 6.30
CA GLU A 282 -20.89 -19.41 5.17
C GLU A 282 -21.17 -18.52 3.97
N PHE A 283 -20.11 -18.20 3.24
CA PHE A 283 -20.13 -17.54 1.95
C PHE A 283 -19.27 -18.36 1.00
N VAL A 284 -19.93 -18.90 -0.03
CA VAL A 284 -19.31 -19.81 -1.01
C VAL A 284 -19.24 -19.10 -2.36
N CYS A 285 -18.09 -19.21 -3.02
CA CYS A 285 -17.85 -18.75 -4.37
C CYS A 285 -17.44 -19.95 -5.22
N GLU A 286 -18.14 -20.19 -6.32
CA GLU A 286 -17.90 -21.30 -7.23
C GLU A 286 -17.59 -20.75 -8.62
N GLY A 287 -16.71 -21.42 -9.37
CA GLY A 287 -16.32 -21.04 -10.71
C GLY A 287 -14.98 -20.31 -10.78
N TYR A 288 -14.50 -20.08 -11.99
CA TYR A 288 -13.16 -19.51 -12.25
C TYR A 288 -13.04 -18.01 -11.94
N ASP A 289 -14.13 -17.36 -11.56
CA ASP A 289 -14.18 -16.01 -10.97
C ASP A 289 -14.24 -16.02 -9.44
N ALA A 290 -14.16 -17.20 -8.80
CA ALA A 290 -14.30 -17.34 -7.35
C ALA A 290 -13.34 -16.46 -6.56
N ILE A 291 -12.07 -16.34 -6.98
CA ILE A 291 -11.10 -15.46 -6.31
C ILE A 291 -11.52 -13.99 -6.34
N ASP A 292 -12.08 -13.54 -7.47
CA ASP A 292 -12.49 -12.16 -7.64
C ASP A 292 -13.73 -11.85 -6.80
N THR A 293 -14.73 -12.74 -6.82
CA THR A 293 -15.93 -12.65 -6.00
C THR A 293 -15.59 -12.70 -4.50
N PHE A 294 -14.73 -13.63 -4.10
CA PHE A 294 -14.24 -13.77 -2.73
C PHE A 294 -13.51 -12.51 -2.25
N CYS A 295 -12.55 -11.99 -3.02
CA CYS A 295 -11.79 -10.82 -2.62
C CYS A 295 -12.66 -9.55 -2.60
N LYS A 296 -13.56 -9.36 -3.57
CA LYS A 296 -14.54 -8.27 -3.56
C LYS A 296 -15.41 -8.32 -2.30
N TYR A 297 -15.85 -9.52 -1.91
CA TYR A 297 -16.61 -9.72 -0.70
C TYR A 297 -15.78 -9.41 0.55
N LEU A 298 -14.61 -10.06 0.71
CA LEU A 298 -13.73 -9.93 1.87
C LEU A 298 -13.26 -8.49 2.11
N PHE A 299 -12.94 -7.74 1.05
CA PHE A 299 -12.47 -6.36 1.13
C PHE A 299 -13.59 -5.33 1.05
N SER A 300 -14.85 -5.74 1.28
CA SER A 300 -15.97 -4.82 1.34
C SER A 300 -15.99 -4.04 2.67
N PRO A 301 -16.62 -2.85 2.72
CA PRO A 301 -16.68 -2.04 3.94
C PRO A 301 -17.33 -2.74 5.15
N GLN A 302 -18.17 -3.75 4.93
CA GLN A 302 -18.85 -4.49 6.01
C GLN A 302 -17.84 -5.27 6.89
N HIS A 303 -16.69 -5.66 6.32
CA HIS A 303 -15.64 -6.39 7.02
C HIS A 303 -14.60 -5.49 7.68
N LYS A 304 -14.90 -4.20 7.87
CA LYS A 304 -13.97 -3.29 8.54
C LYS A 304 -13.56 -3.81 9.92
N GLY A 305 -12.26 -4.01 10.11
CA GLY A 305 -11.65 -4.51 11.34
C GLY A 305 -11.68 -6.04 11.52
N PHE A 306 -12.09 -6.80 10.49
CA PHE A 306 -12.05 -8.27 10.54
C PHE A 306 -10.63 -8.82 10.39
N THR A 307 -10.44 -10.03 10.92
CA THR A 307 -9.25 -10.85 10.68
C THR A 307 -9.68 -12.11 9.93
N ALA A 308 -9.24 -12.25 8.69
CA ALA A 308 -9.39 -13.47 7.90
C ALA A 308 -8.25 -14.44 8.19
N ILE A 309 -8.56 -15.73 8.29
CA ILE A 309 -7.65 -16.78 8.73
C ILE A 309 -7.77 -17.96 7.77
N ALA A 310 -6.67 -18.37 7.16
CA ALA A 310 -6.56 -19.62 6.41
C ALA A 310 -5.40 -20.46 6.95
N HIS A 311 -5.49 -21.77 6.78
CA HIS A 311 -4.48 -22.69 7.28
C HIS A 311 -3.41 -22.97 6.22
N ASN A 312 -2.15 -22.65 6.53
CA ASN A 312 -1.05 -22.64 5.57
C ASN A 312 -1.19 -21.56 4.48
N MET A 313 -1.96 -20.50 4.76
CA MET A 313 -2.15 -19.34 3.87
C MET A 313 -0.83 -18.78 3.34
N LYS A 314 0.20 -18.73 4.19
CA LYS A 314 1.51 -18.16 3.85
C LYS A 314 2.23 -18.87 2.70
N GLY A 315 1.91 -20.15 2.52
CA GLY A 315 2.54 -21.00 1.51
C GLY A 315 1.71 -21.12 0.24
N PHE A 316 0.43 -20.76 0.27
CA PHE A 316 -0.50 -21.03 -0.82
C PHE A 316 -1.53 -19.90 -1.01
N ASP A 317 -2.62 -19.88 -0.23
CA ASP A 317 -3.79 -19.02 -0.45
C ASP A 317 -3.45 -17.52 -0.53
N GLY A 318 -2.50 -17.09 0.30
CA GLY A 318 -2.05 -15.71 0.37
C GLY A 318 -1.48 -15.18 -0.94
N GLN A 319 -0.94 -16.06 -1.80
CA GLN A 319 -0.39 -15.67 -3.10
C GLN A 319 -1.51 -15.18 -4.04
N PHE A 320 -2.65 -15.88 -4.08
CA PHE A 320 -3.80 -15.48 -4.90
C PHE A 320 -4.40 -14.16 -4.43
N ILE A 321 -4.55 -13.99 -3.12
CA ILE A 321 -5.09 -12.75 -2.55
C ILE A 321 -4.15 -11.58 -2.80
N LEU A 322 -2.83 -11.75 -2.57
CA LEU A 322 -1.85 -10.70 -2.81
C LEU A 322 -1.83 -10.30 -4.30
N ARG A 323 -1.81 -11.29 -5.21
CA ARG A 323 -1.90 -11.06 -6.65
C ARG A 323 -3.15 -10.25 -7.00
N TRP A 324 -4.31 -10.68 -6.54
CA TRP A 324 -5.58 -9.98 -6.78
C TRP A 324 -5.52 -8.53 -6.28
N MET A 325 -5.02 -8.29 -5.07
CA MET A 325 -4.90 -6.94 -4.51
C MET A 325 -4.00 -6.04 -5.37
N LEU A 326 -2.85 -6.56 -5.83
CA LEU A 326 -1.92 -5.82 -6.68
C LEU A 326 -2.54 -5.51 -8.05
N GLU A 327 -3.27 -6.45 -8.65
CA GLU A 327 -4.02 -6.24 -9.89
C GLU A 327 -5.10 -5.14 -9.74
N GLN A 328 -5.69 -4.98 -8.55
CA GLN A 328 -6.60 -3.88 -8.21
C GLN A 328 -5.87 -2.55 -7.87
N GLY A 329 -4.55 -2.48 -8.01
CA GLY A 329 -3.73 -1.30 -7.68
C GLY A 329 -3.61 -1.03 -6.18
N GLN A 330 -3.92 -2.01 -5.32
CA GLN A 330 -3.71 -1.90 -3.89
C GLN A 330 -2.32 -2.40 -3.51
N CYS A 331 -1.59 -1.61 -2.72
CA CYS A 331 -0.31 -2.02 -2.15
C CYS A 331 -0.49 -2.31 -0.65
N PRO A 332 -0.89 -3.53 -0.26
CA PRO A 332 -1.09 -3.87 1.15
C PRO A 332 0.22 -3.96 1.90
N ARG A 333 0.17 -3.79 3.23
CA ARG A 333 1.32 -4.08 4.08
C ARG A 333 1.43 -5.59 4.24
N VAL A 334 2.59 -6.14 3.88
CA VAL A 334 2.90 -7.57 3.99
C VAL A 334 3.96 -7.82 5.06
N ILE A 335 3.81 -8.89 5.84
CA ILE A 335 4.86 -9.44 6.70
C ILE A 335 5.34 -10.76 6.08
N PRO A 336 6.56 -10.80 5.52
CA PRO A 336 7.09 -12.01 4.89
C PRO A 336 7.84 -12.91 5.89
N ASN A 337 8.03 -14.16 5.50
CA ASN A 337 9.05 -15.08 6.04
C ASN A 337 9.74 -15.78 4.86
N GLY A 338 10.87 -15.24 4.42
CA GLY A 338 11.43 -15.57 3.11
C GLY A 338 10.43 -15.22 2.00
N SER A 339 10.12 -16.19 1.14
CA SER A 339 9.12 -16.06 0.06
C SER A 339 7.67 -16.25 0.53
N LYS A 340 7.44 -16.62 1.81
CA LYS A 340 6.10 -16.92 2.34
C LYS A 340 5.43 -15.67 2.91
N ILE A 341 4.11 -15.59 2.78
CA ILE A 341 3.31 -14.43 3.19
C ILE A 341 2.68 -14.67 4.57
N MET A 342 3.34 -14.30 5.67
CA MET A 342 2.79 -14.57 7.01
C MET A 342 1.51 -13.78 7.31
N CYS A 343 1.44 -12.55 6.82
CA CYS A 343 0.32 -11.64 7.07
C CYS A 343 0.18 -10.62 5.94
N ILE A 344 -1.06 -10.36 5.54
CA ILE A 344 -1.44 -9.25 4.65
C ILE A 344 -2.33 -8.30 5.46
N THR A 345 -2.10 -6.99 5.36
CA THR A 345 -2.92 -5.97 6.02
C THR A 345 -3.37 -4.90 5.04
N LEU A 346 -4.68 -4.74 4.91
CA LEU A 346 -5.32 -3.63 4.20
C LEU A 346 -5.64 -2.50 5.19
N SER A 347 -4.74 -1.52 5.27
CA SER A 347 -4.82 -0.42 6.24
C SER A 347 -6.10 0.42 6.13
N ALA A 348 -6.66 0.57 4.92
CA ALA A 348 -7.87 1.38 4.70
C ALA A 348 -9.11 0.86 5.44
N LEU A 349 -9.22 -0.47 5.58
CA LEU A 349 -10.33 -1.13 6.28
C LEU A 349 -9.91 -1.79 7.59
N SER A 350 -8.64 -1.67 7.98
CA SER A 350 -8.06 -2.42 9.11
C SER A 350 -8.32 -3.93 9.03
N ILE A 351 -8.36 -4.48 7.81
CA ILE A 351 -8.52 -5.92 7.57
C ILE A 351 -7.14 -6.57 7.62
N ARG A 352 -7.06 -7.72 8.30
CA ARG A 352 -5.84 -8.54 8.34
C ARG A 352 -6.15 -9.93 7.82
N ILE A 353 -5.20 -10.51 7.11
CA ILE A 353 -5.24 -11.89 6.65
C ILE A 353 -4.02 -12.58 7.26
N ILE A 354 -4.25 -13.63 8.04
CA ILE A 354 -3.18 -14.29 8.79
C ILE A 354 -3.20 -15.79 8.55
N ASP A 355 -2.01 -16.39 8.63
CA ASP A 355 -1.85 -17.83 8.53
C ASP A 355 -1.95 -18.49 9.91
N SER A 356 -2.90 -19.41 10.08
CA SER A 356 -3.08 -20.16 11.33
C SER A 356 -1.91 -21.12 11.62
N PHE A 357 -1.14 -21.54 10.61
CA PHE A 357 0.01 -22.43 10.76
C PHE A 357 1.16 -21.77 11.56
N ASN A 358 1.17 -20.44 11.68
CA ASN A 358 2.11 -19.74 12.57
C ASN A 358 1.83 -19.98 14.06
N PHE A 359 0.61 -20.38 14.40
CA PHE A 359 0.19 -20.69 15.76
C PHE A 359 0.12 -22.20 15.99
N PHE A 360 -0.29 -22.95 14.96
CA PHE A 360 -0.40 -24.40 14.97
C PHE A 360 0.48 -24.99 13.86
N PRO A 361 1.79 -25.22 14.12
CA PRO A 361 2.75 -25.66 13.10
C PRO A 361 2.62 -27.16 12.80
N MET A 362 1.42 -27.58 12.41
CA MET A 362 1.07 -28.96 12.08
C MET A 362 -0.04 -28.99 11.02
N PRO A 363 -0.17 -30.07 10.23
CA PRO A 363 -1.25 -30.22 9.27
C PRO A 363 -2.64 -30.16 9.91
N LEU A 364 -3.62 -29.62 9.17
CA LEU A 364 -5.01 -29.51 9.60
C LEU A 364 -5.60 -30.85 10.06
N SER A 365 -5.21 -31.97 9.43
CA SER A 365 -5.65 -33.32 9.78
C SER A 365 -5.21 -33.80 11.17
N LYS A 366 -4.21 -33.16 11.79
CA LYS A 366 -3.73 -33.50 13.14
C LYS A 366 -4.44 -32.70 14.24
N LEU A 367 -5.05 -31.57 13.92
CA LEU A 367 -5.68 -30.69 14.91
C LEU A 367 -6.78 -31.38 15.73
N PRO A 368 -7.71 -32.17 15.15
CA PRO A 368 -8.76 -32.83 15.93
C PRO A 368 -8.17 -33.68 17.06
N LYS A 369 -7.19 -34.52 16.75
CA LYS A 369 -6.49 -35.34 17.74
C LYS A 369 -5.76 -34.50 18.80
N THR A 370 -5.11 -33.41 18.39
CA THR A 370 -4.39 -32.51 19.30
C THR A 370 -5.32 -31.83 20.32
N PHE A 371 -6.57 -31.56 19.94
CA PHE A 371 -7.57 -30.93 20.80
C PHE A 371 -8.58 -31.91 21.42
N GLY A 372 -8.40 -33.23 21.22
CA GLY A 372 -9.33 -34.24 21.74
C GLY A 372 -10.71 -34.23 21.09
N LEU A 373 -10.79 -33.80 19.83
CA LEU A 373 -12.02 -33.81 19.03
C LEU A 373 -12.13 -35.16 18.29
N GLU A 374 -13.20 -35.91 18.55
CA GLU A 374 -13.40 -37.27 18.02
C GLU A 374 -14.13 -37.30 16.66
N GLU A 375 -14.94 -36.28 16.36
CA GLU A 375 -15.96 -36.34 15.30
C GLU A 375 -15.58 -35.62 13.99
N LEU A 376 -14.43 -34.94 13.94
CA LEU A 376 -14.05 -34.04 12.83
C LEU A 376 -12.76 -34.50 12.13
N ALA A 377 -12.78 -35.65 11.46
CA ALA A 377 -11.66 -36.07 10.62
C ALA A 377 -11.75 -35.45 9.22
N LYS A 378 -10.74 -34.66 8.81
CA LYS A 378 -10.65 -34.13 7.44
C LYS A 378 -10.63 -35.30 6.43
N GLY A 379 -11.52 -35.26 5.43
CA GLY A 379 -11.53 -36.19 4.31
C GLY A 379 -10.41 -35.92 3.29
N TYR A 380 -10.39 -36.68 2.20
CA TYR A 380 -9.46 -36.48 1.09
C TYR A 380 -10.16 -35.87 -0.12
N PHE A 381 -9.49 -34.94 -0.78
CA PHE A 381 -10.02 -34.24 -1.96
C PHE A 381 -9.30 -34.72 -3.23
N PRO A 382 -10.03 -35.00 -4.33
CA PRO A 382 -9.42 -35.46 -5.58
C PRO A 382 -8.86 -34.29 -6.39
N HIS A 383 -7.69 -33.78 -6.01
CA HIS A 383 -7.09 -32.58 -6.60
C HIS A 383 -6.94 -32.64 -8.14
N LEU A 384 -6.66 -33.82 -8.71
CA LEU A 384 -6.52 -33.97 -10.18
C LEU A 384 -7.86 -34.11 -10.89
N PHE A 385 -8.93 -34.39 -10.17
CA PHE A 385 -10.29 -34.41 -10.72
C PHE A 385 -10.91 -33.01 -10.82
N ASN A 386 -10.36 -32.05 -10.07
CA ASN A 386 -10.80 -30.66 -10.09
C ASN A 386 -10.29 -29.94 -11.34
N CYS A 387 -11.03 -30.08 -12.45
CA CYS A 387 -10.69 -29.52 -13.75
C CYS A 387 -11.92 -28.96 -14.47
N PRO A 388 -11.74 -28.18 -15.56
CA PRO A 388 -12.85 -27.53 -16.25
C PRO A 388 -13.88 -28.53 -16.80
N SER A 389 -13.41 -29.68 -17.30
CA SER A 389 -14.28 -30.72 -17.88
C SER A 389 -15.17 -31.41 -16.86
N ASN A 390 -14.83 -31.35 -15.58
CA ASN A 390 -15.52 -32.09 -14.51
C ASN A 390 -16.35 -31.20 -13.58
N GLN A 391 -16.46 -29.89 -13.83
CA GLN A 391 -17.20 -28.97 -12.96
C GLN A 391 -18.69 -29.31 -12.84
N SER A 392 -19.29 -29.88 -13.89
CA SER A 392 -20.69 -30.35 -13.90
C SER A 392 -20.80 -31.88 -13.86
N TYR A 393 -19.76 -32.57 -13.38
CA TYR A 393 -19.72 -34.02 -13.40
C TYR A 393 -20.78 -34.64 -12.46
N VAL A 394 -21.62 -35.51 -13.02
CA VAL A 394 -22.54 -36.36 -12.26
C VAL A 394 -22.28 -37.80 -12.70
N GLY A 395 -21.69 -38.61 -11.81
CA GLY A 395 -21.27 -39.96 -12.19
C GLY A 395 -20.77 -40.82 -11.04
N SER A 396 -19.94 -41.80 -11.37
CA SER A 396 -19.27 -42.66 -10.40
C SER A 396 -18.22 -41.91 -9.58
N PHE A 397 -17.91 -42.44 -8.40
CA PHE A 397 -16.85 -41.88 -7.55
C PHE A 397 -15.50 -41.87 -8.31
N PRO A 398 -14.69 -40.79 -8.19
CA PRO A 398 -13.43 -40.66 -8.93
C PRO A 398 -12.44 -41.78 -8.61
N ASP A 399 -11.58 -42.12 -9.57
CA ASP A 399 -10.49 -43.07 -9.36
C ASP A 399 -9.52 -42.59 -8.26
N SER A 400 -8.94 -43.54 -7.52
CA SER A 400 -7.98 -43.28 -6.46
C SER A 400 -6.76 -42.50 -6.94
N ASP A 401 -6.32 -42.68 -8.18
CA ASP A 401 -5.15 -41.98 -8.71
C ASP A 401 -5.34 -40.46 -8.77
N LEU A 402 -6.60 -40.00 -8.89
CA LEU A 402 -6.96 -38.59 -8.96
C LEU A 402 -6.83 -37.86 -7.60
N PHE A 403 -6.62 -38.60 -6.51
CA PHE A 403 -6.33 -38.08 -5.18
C PHE A 403 -4.82 -37.98 -4.90
N SER A 404 -3.97 -38.34 -5.88
CA SER A 404 -2.50 -38.32 -5.76
C SER A 404 -1.95 -39.11 -4.56
N PRO A 405 -2.31 -40.40 -4.37
CA PRO A 405 -1.80 -41.22 -3.26
C PRO A 405 -0.28 -41.40 -3.28
N SER A 406 0.37 -41.18 -4.44
CA SER A 406 1.81 -41.23 -4.61
C SER A 406 2.57 -40.10 -3.88
N SER A 407 1.93 -38.94 -3.64
CA SER A 407 2.53 -37.84 -2.86
C SER A 407 2.33 -37.97 -1.35
N MET A 408 1.60 -38.99 -0.89
CA MET A 408 1.34 -39.23 0.52
C MET A 408 2.47 -40.06 1.16
N SER A 409 2.65 -39.92 2.48
CA SER A 409 3.51 -40.83 3.25
C SER A 409 2.93 -42.26 3.24
N THR A 410 3.75 -43.29 3.48
CA THR A 410 3.26 -44.68 3.53
C THR A 410 2.08 -44.86 4.48
N VAL A 411 2.16 -44.26 5.67
CA VAL A 411 1.11 -44.32 6.71
C VAL A 411 -0.15 -43.57 6.28
N ASP A 412 -0.02 -42.40 5.66
CA ASP A 412 -1.18 -41.62 5.23
C ASP A 412 -1.85 -42.24 4.00
N ARG A 413 -1.08 -42.90 3.13
CA ARG A 413 -1.56 -43.64 1.97
C ARG A 413 -2.38 -44.87 2.37
N GLU A 414 -1.96 -45.60 3.40
CA GLU A 414 -2.75 -46.71 3.96
C GLU A 414 -4.10 -46.24 4.50
N LYS A 415 -4.09 -45.13 5.27
CA LYS A 415 -5.33 -44.50 5.77
C LYS A 415 -6.22 -44.02 4.62
N PHE A 416 -5.63 -43.45 3.58
CA PHE A 416 -6.34 -43.03 2.38
C PHE A 416 -7.07 -44.20 1.72
N PHE A 417 -6.40 -45.32 1.47
CA PHE A 417 -7.06 -46.46 0.81
C PHE A 417 -8.16 -47.09 1.68
N LEU A 418 -7.97 -47.14 3.00
CA LEU A 418 -9.03 -47.57 3.91
C LEU A 418 -10.25 -46.65 3.80
N TRP A 419 -10.03 -45.33 3.88
CA TRP A 419 -11.09 -44.33 3.71
C TRP A 419 -11.75 -44.42 2.32
N TYR A 420 -10.97 -44.51 1.25
CA TYR A 420 -11.43 -44.52 -0.14
C TYR A 420 -12.33 -45.73 -0.42
N ASN A 421 -11.93 -46.92 0.04
CA ASN A 421 -12.74 -48.13 -0.11
C ASN A 421 -14.05 -48.04 0.67
N CYS A 422 -14.03 -47.51 1.89
CA CYS A 422 -15.24 -47.25 2.67
C CYS A 422 -16.17 -46.25 1.96
N GLN A 423 -15.66 -45.12 1.47
CA GLN A 423 -16.47 -44.12 0.76
C GLN A 423 -17.07 -44.67 -0.54
N LYS A 424 -16.28 -45.42 -1.32
CA LYS A 424 -16.75 -46.07 -2.54
C LYS A 424 -17.89 -47.05 -2.24
N LEU A 425 -17.79 -47.84 -1.16
CA LEU A 425 -18.86 -48.75 -0.72
C LEU A 425 -20.11 -48.01 -0.24
N ILE A 426 -19.97 -46.92 0.52
CA ILE A 426 -21.11 -46.10 0.99
C ILE A 426 -21.88 -45.53 -0.21
N LEU A 427 -21.18 -44.99 -1.21
CA LEU A 427 -21.80 -44.42 -2.41
C LEU A 427 -22.45 -45.47 -3.33
N LEU A 428 -21.93 -46.70 -3.33
CA LEU A 428 -22.54 -47.81 -4.06
C LEU A 428 -23.79 -48.36 -3.35
N THR A 429 -23.80 -48.36 -2.01
CA THR A 429 -24.91 -48.90 -1.20
C THR A 429 -26.02 -47.89 -0.95
N SER A 430 -25.74 -46.58 -0.96
CA SER A 430 -26.77 -45.53 -0.88
C SER A 430 -27.64 -45.44 -2.15
N LYS A 431 -27.14 -45.87 -3.31
CA LYS A 431 -27.93 -46.02 -4.55
C LYS A 431 -28.92 -47.21 -4.52
N THR A 432 -28.84 -48.08 -3.52
CA THR A 432 -29.76 -49.24 -3.34
C THR A 432 -30.87 -49.01 -2.32
N ARG A 433 -31.03 -47.78 -1.79
CA ARG A 433 -32.23 -47.37 -1.03
C ARG A 433 -32.87 -46.16 -1.72
N CYS A 434 -33.66 -46.43 -2.75
CA CYS A 434 -34.79 -45.60 -3.17
C CYS A 434 -36.05 -46.44 -3.07
#